data_AF-A0A7Y6E4E7-F1
#
_entry.id   AF-A0A7Y6E4E7-F1
#
_cell.length_a   1.000
_cell.length_b   1.000
_cell.length_c   1.000
_cell.angle_alpha   90.00
_cell.angle_beta   90.00
_cell.angle_gamma   90.00
#
_symmetry.space_group_name_H-M   'P 1'
#
loop_
_entity.id
_entity.type
_entity.pdbx_description
1 polymer ?
#
loop_
_entity_poly.entity_id
_entity_poly.type
_entity_poly.pdbx_seq_one_letter_code
_entity_poly.pdbx_strand_id
1 'polypeptide(L)'
;FIPYTYQPENNHLKGRTQATLLEYLRMIAIGRLFFDNVNHLQGSWLTVGKEAGQLSLHYGADDLGSVMLEENVVSSAGARHRSNRMELIHLIRAAGRVPAQRDTTYHHLVVHEDPAQDPVDDRVVSHLSSTALDAGTAHPELKIVEAR
;
A
#
# COMPACT_ATOMS: atom_id res chain seq x y z
N PHE A 1 6.88 -15.06 2.19
CA PHE A 1 5.56 -15.70 2.33
C PHE A 1 4.48 -14.70 1.96
N ILE A 2 3.45 -15.14 1.23
CA ILE A 2 2.35 -14.27 0.78
C ILE A 2 1.03 -14.99 1.10
N PRO A 3 0.24 -14.53 2.08
CA PRO A 3 -1.08 -15.08 2.31
C PRO A 3 -2.07 -14.49 1.31
N TYR A 4 -2.67 -15.35 0.49
CA TYR A 4 -3.77 -14.96 -0.39
C TYR A 4 -5.10 -15.30 0.23
N THR A 5 -6.03 -14.33 0.23
CA THR A 5 -7.43 -14.59 0.54
C THR A 5 -8.11 -15.23 -0.65
N TYR A 6 -9.03 -16.17 -0.38
CA TYR A 6 -9.82 -16.80 -1.42
C TYR A 6 -10.75 -15.78 -2.09
N GLN A 7 -10.70 -15.70 -3.42
CA GLN A 7 -11.55 -14.84 -4.25
C GLN A 7 -12.66 -15.69 -4.87
N PRO A 8 -13.93 -15.52 -4.47
CA PRO A 8 -15.01 -16.44 -4.82
C PRO A 8 -15.60 -16.19 -6.21
N GLU A 9 -15.32 -15.05 -6.83
CA GLU A 9 -15.88 -14.69 -8.13
C GLU A 9 -15.23 -15.50 -9.26
N ASN A 10 -16.03 -15.79 -10.29
CA ASN A 10 -15.58 -16.34 -11.57
C ASN A 10 -14.76 -17.65 -11.49
N ASN A 11 -15.05 -18.51 -10.51
CA ASN A 11 -14.40 -19.82 -10.41
C ASN A 11 -15.38 -20.97 -10.10
N HIS A 12 -14.93 -22.21 -10.27
CA HIS A 12 -15.75 -23.42 -10.09
C HIS A 12 -15.99 -23.81 -8.62
N LEU A 13 -15.19 -23.29 -7.68
CA LEU A 13 -15.30 -23.65 -6.27
C LEU A 13 -16.56 -23.06 -5.63
N LYS A 14 -17.06 -21.91 -6.12
CA LYS A 14 -18.31 -21.25 -5.67
C LYS A 14 -18.45 -21.10 -4.15
N GLY A 15 -17.32 -21.13 -3.43
CA GLY A 15 -17.28 -20.96 -1.98
C GLY A 15 -17.81 -19.58 -1.59
N ARG A 16 -18.49 -19.51 -0.45
CA ARG A 16 -19.07 -18.26 0.08
C ARG A 16 -18.28 -17.65 1.23
N THR A 17 -17.34 -18.39 1.80
CA THR A 17 -16.56 -17.94 2.94
C THR A 17 -15.35 -17.16 2.46
N GLN A 18 -15.31 -15.88 2.79
CA GLN A 18 -14.12 -15.04 2.66
C GLN A 18 -13.54 -14.78 4.04
N ALA A 19 -12.21 -14.73 4.12
CA ALA A 19 -11.54 -14.32 5.34
C ALA A 19 -11.93 -12.87 5.65
N THR A 20 -12.28 -12.62 6.92
CA THR A 20 -12.38 -11.26 7.44
C THR A 20 -11.01 -10.58 7.43
N LEU A 21 -11.01 -9.25 7.48
CA LEU A 21 -9.78 -8.46 7.61
C LEU A 21 -8.93 -8.94 8.80
N LEU A 22 -9.55 -9.20 9.95
CA LEU A 22 -8.83 -9.63 11.15
C LEU A 22 -8.23 -11.03 11.00
N GLU A 23 -8.91 -11.96 10.32
CA GLU A 23 -8.36 -13.29 10.03
C GLU A 23 -7.16 -13.20 9.08
N TYR A 24 -7.22 -12.33 8.09
CA TYR A 24 -6.09 -12.06 7.20
C TYR A 24 -4.89 -11.46 7.94
N LEU A 25 -5.10 -10.41 8.76
CA LEU A 25 -4.02 -9.80 9.55
C LEU A 25 -3.44 -10.79 10.56
N ARG A 26 -4.28 -11.62 11.18
CA ARG A 26 -3.84 -12.70 12.07
C ARG A 26 -2.96 -13.71 11.34
N MET A 27 -3.32 -14.08 10.10
CA MET A 27 -2.51 -15.00 9.29
C MET A 27 -1.11 -14.44 9.01
N ILE A 28 -0.99 -13.14 8.76
CA ILE A 28 0.32 -12.48 8.59
C ILE A 28 1.13 -12.54 9.88
N ALA A 29 0.52 -12.18 11.02
CA ALA A 29 1.20 -12.22 12.31
C ALA A 29 1.65 -13.63 12.69
N ILE A 30 0.79 -14.64 12.48
CA ILE A 30 1.16 -16.04 12.68
C ILE A 30 2.32 -16.41 11.75
N GLY A 31 2.24 -16.05 10.47
CA GLY A 31 3.32 -16.31 9.51
C GLY A 31 4.65 -15.73 9.96
N ARG A 32 4.67 -14.50 10.50
CA ARG A 32 5.90 -13.86 11.00
C ARG A 32 6.48 -14.59 12.21
N LEU A 33 5.63 -15.13 13.09
CA LEU A 33 6.07 -15.87 14.28
C LEU A 33 6.46 -17.32 13.95
N PHE A 34 5.84 -17.91 12.93
CA PHE A 34 5.98 -19.32 12.60
C PHE A 34 7.17 -19.57 11.67
N PHE A 35 7.35 -18.75 10.64
CA PHE A 35 8.43 -18.93 9.68
C PHE A 35 9.74 -18.33 10.21
N ASP A 36 10.67 -19.19 10.60
CA ASP A 36 12.03 -18.83 11.00
C ASP A 36 13.00 -18.69 9.82
N ASN A 37 12.60 -19.20 8.65
CA ASN A 37 13.43 -19.32 7.45
C ASN A 37 12.88 -18.53 6.24
N VAL A 38 11.84 -17.72 6.45
CA VAL A 38 11.27 -16.85 5.42
C VAL A 38 11.51 -15.40 5.80
N ASN A 39 12.46 -14.76 5.13
CA ASN A 39 12.87 -13.38 5.45
C ASN A 39 11.72 -12.37 5.31
N HIS A 40 10.96 -12.48 4.22
CA HIS A 40 10.00 -11.45 3.81
C HIS A 40 8.55 -11.94 3.80
N LEU A 41 7.66 -11.16 4.38
CA LEU A 41 6.21 -11.37 4.33
C LEU A 41 5.54 -10.22 3.57
N GLN A 42 4.72 -10.57 2.58
CA GLN A 42 4.02 -9.59 1.75
C GLN A 42 2.56 -9.40 2.20
N GLY A 43 2.17 -8.16 2.44
CA GLY A 43 0.78 -7.72 2.54
C GLY A 43 0.17 -7.51 1.16
N SER A 44 -0.63 -8.48 0.68
CA SER A 44 -1.29 -8.45 -0.64
C SER A 44 -2.46 -7.46 -0.69
N TRP A 45 -2.18 -6.16 -0.74
CA TRP A 45 -3.21 -5.11 -0.87
C TRP A 45 -4.11 -5.28 -2.10
N LEU A 46 -3.63 -5.97 -3.14
CA LEU A 46 -4.37 -6.28 -4.36
C LEU A 46 -5.62 -7.12 -4.11
N THR A 47 -5.60 -7.98 -3.10
CA THR A 47 -6.70 -8.90 -2.78
C THR A 47 -7.55 -8.45 -1.62
N VAL A 48 -7.05 -7.56 -0.75
CA VAL A 48 -7.71 -7.16 0.50
C VAL A 48 -7.92 -5.65 0.65
N GLY A 49 -7.43 -4.84 -0.29
CA GLY A 49 -7.52 -3.38 -0.24
C GLY A 49 -6.26 -2.71 0.34
N LYS A 50 -6.14 -1.41 0.08
CA LYS A 50 -4.99 -0.58 0.48
C LYS A 50 -4.90 -0.43 1.99
N GLU A 51 -6.05 -0.27 2.65
CA GLU A 51 -6.17 -0.11 4.09
C GLU A 51 -5.68 -1.38 4.82
N ALA A 52 -6.11 -2.54 4.32
CA ALA A 52 -5.65 -3.83 4.83
C ALA A 52 -4.15 -4.06 4.56
N GLY A 53 -3.67 -3.67 3.38
CA GLY A 53 -2.25 -3.66 3.04
C GLY A 53 -1.43 -2.82 4.01
N GLN A 54 -1.85 -1.57 4.25
CA GLN A 54 -1.19 -0.68 5.20
C GLN A 54 -1.18 -1.26 6.62
N LEU A 55 -2.33 -1.75 7.10
CA LEU A 55 -2.42 -2.37 8.43
C LEU A 55 -1.47 -3.57 8.57
N SER A 56 -1.26 -4.34 7.50
CA SER A 56 -0.40 -5.52 7.55
C SER A 56 1.06 -5.21 7.95
N LEU A 57 1.55 -3.99 7.71
CA LEU A 57 2.88 -3.53 8.12
C LEU A 57 3.06 -3.46 9.65
N HIS A 58 1.94 -3.41 10.38
CA HIS A 58 1.91 -3.49 11.84
C HIS A 58 1.76 -4.94 12.35
N TYR A 59 1.46 -5.89 11.46
CA TYR A 59 1.24 -7.30 11.79
C TYR A 59 2.38 -8.21 11.31
N GLY A 60 3.50 -7.64 10.88
CA GLY A 60 4.72 -8.38 10.55
C GLY A 60 5.02 -8.51 9.05
N ALA A 61 4.19 -7.93 8.17
CA ALA A 61 4.58 -7.73 6.78
C ALA A 61 5.65 -6.63 6.68
N ASP A 62 6.60 -6.83 5.78
CA ASP A 62 7.65 -5.86 5.44
C ASP A 62 7.59 -5.44 3.97
N ASP A 63 6.68 -6.04 3.20
CA ASP A 63 6.54 -5.84 1.77
C ASP A 63 5.07 -5.62 1.40
N LEU A 64 4.76 -4.60 0.59
CA LEU A 64 3.42 -4.40 0.02
C LEU A 64 3.32 -4.93 -1.42
N GLY A 65 4.37 -5.56 -1.95
CA GLY A 65 4.41 -6.01 -3.33
C GLY A 65 4.58 -4.85 -4.32
N SER A 66 4.43 -5.14 -5.61
CA SER A 66 4.71 -4.19 -6.68
C SER A 66 3.46 -3.46 -7.18
N VAL A 67 3.67 -2.30 -7.80
CA VAL A 67 2.66 -1.65 -8.66
C VAL A 67 2.53 -2.51 -9.91
N MET A 68 1.38 -3.16 -10.10
CA MET A 68 1.14 -3.92 -11.32
C MET A 68 0.80 -2.96 -12.47
N LEU A 69 1.61 -2.98 -13.53
CA LEU A 69 1.42 -2.16 -14.74
C LEU A 69 0.21 -2.63 -15.57
N GLU A 70 -0.03 -3.93 -15.60
CA GLU A 70 -1.20 -4.59 -16.19
C GLU A 70 -1.57 -5.78 -15.32
N GLU A 71 -2.75 -5.75 -14.71
CA GLU A 71 -3.22 -6.84 -13.87
C GLU A 71 -4.55 -7.37 -14.39
N ASN A 72 -4.46 -8.37 -15.26
CA ASN A 72 -5.62 -9.00 -15.90
C ASN A 72 -6.14 -10.21 -15.10
N VAL A 73 -5.31 -10.81 -14.22
CA VAL A 73 -5.68 -12.06 -13.52
C VAL A 73 -6.53 -11.80 -12.28
N VAL A 74 -6.05 -11.00 -11.33
CA VAL A 74 -6.80 -10.73 -10.07
C VAL A 74 -8.05 -9.88 -10.34
N SER A 75 -8.00 -9.01 -11.34
CA SER A 75 -9.18 -8.26 -11.83
C SER A 75 -10.24 -9.16 -12.45
N SER A 76 -9.84 -10.20 -13.20
CA SER A 76 -10.77 -11.21 -13.71
C SER A 76 -11.42 -12.04 -12.60
N ALA A 77 -10.77 -12.15 -11.44
CA ALA A 77 -11.29 -12.79 -10.23
C ALA A 77 -12.05 -11.83 -9.29
N GLY A 78 -12.35 -10.60 -9.71
CA GLY A 78 -13.23 -9.66 -8.98
C GLY A 78 -12.52 -8.59 -8.16
N ALA A 79 -11.22 -8.71 -7.87
CA ALA A 79 -10.52 -7.68 -7.09
C ALA A 79 -10.21 -6.45 -7.95
N ARG A 80 -10.59 -5.26 -7.48
CA ARG A 80 -10.47 -4.00 -8.25
C ARG A 80 -9.57 -2.97 -7.58
N HIS A 81 -8.63 -3.40 -6.76
CA HIS A 81 -7.71 -2.49 -6.11
C HIS A 81 -6.60 -2.09 -7.08
N ARG A 82 -6.42 -0.78 -7.28
CA ARG A 82 -5.32 -0.20 -8.06
C ARG A 82 -4.53 0.72 -7.17
N SER A 83 -3.22 0.73 -7.33
CA SER A 83 -2.36 1.71 -6.69
C SER A 83 -1.27 2.20 -7.64
N ASN A 84 -0.70 3.35 -7.35
CA ASN A 84 0.51 3.83 -8.02
C ASN A 84 1.68 3.92 -7.02
N ARG A 85 2.88 4.20 -7.53
CA ARG A 85 4.10 4.29 -6.72
C ARG A 85 3.98 5.31 -5.58
N MET A 86 3.43 6.50 -5.84
CA MET A 86 3.31 7.57 -4.84
C MET A 86 2.35 7.17 -3.71
N GLU A 87 1.26 6.50 -4.05
CA GLU A 87 0.32 5.99 -3.06
C GLU A 87 0.95 4.91 -2.17
N LEU A 88 1.74 3.98 -2.73
CA LEU A 88 2.43 2.98 -1.92
C LEU A 88 3.46 3.62 -0.98
N ILE A 89 4.24 4.60 -1.47
CA ILE A 89 5.15 5.40 -0.64
C ILE A 89 4.38 6.05 0.51
N HIS A 90 3.25 6.69 0.20
CA HIS A 90 2.40 7.32 1.21
C HIS A 90 1.85 6.32 2.24
N LEU A 91 1.31 5.17 1.79
CA LEU A 91 0.76 4.15 2.68
C LEU A 91 1.82 3.61 3.65
N ILE A 92 3.02 3.28 3.14
CA ILE A 92 4.13 2.79 3.97
C ILE A 92 4.56 3.86 4.97
N ARG A 93 4.69 5.12 4.53
CA ARG A 93 5.09 6.21 5.43
C ARG A 93 4.04 6.53 6.48
N ALA A 94 2.77 6.55 6.11
CA ALA A 94 1.66 6.75 7.05
C ALA A 94 1.54 5.60 8.07
N ALA A 95 2.07 4.41 7.78
CA ALA A 95 2.26 3.32 8.74
C ALA A 95 3.51 3.48 9.64
N GLY A 96 4.22 4.61 9.56
CA GLY A 96 5.42 4.89 10.36
C GLY A 96 6.66 4.12 9.91
N ARG A 97 6.74 3.76 8.62
CA ARG A 97 7.88 3.02 8.04
C ARG A 97 8.59 3.86 6.96
N VAL A 98 9.83 3.48 6.63
CA VAL A 98 10.57 4.08 5.51
C VAL A 98 10.27 3.28 4.23
N PRO A 99 9.66 3.90 3.20
CA PRO A 99 9.40 3.21 1.95
C PRO A 99 10.70 2.94 1.19
N ALA A 100 10.79 1.76 0.56
CA ALA A 100 11.92 1.41 -0.29
C ALA A 100 11.44 0.68 -1.54
N GLN A 101 12.01 1.04 -2.69
CA GLN A 101 11.88 0.26 -3.91
C GLN A 101 12.92 -0.87 -3.87
N ARG A 102 12.48 -2.09 -4.15
CA ARG A 102 13.34 -3.29 -4.18
C ARG A 102 13.34 -3.98 -5.54
N ASP A 103 14.37 -4.75 -5.81
CA ASP A 103 14.39 -5.73 -6.89
C ASP A 103 13.70 -7.06 -6.49
N THR A 104 13.71 -8.05 -7.38
CA THR A 104 13.09 -9.37 -7.14
C THR A 104 13.84 -10.21 -6.10
N THR A 105 15.08 -9.86 -5.81
CA THR A 105 15.94 -10.48 -4.78
C THR A 105 15.97 -9.67 -3.48
N TYR A 106 15.11 -8.64 -3.36
CA TYR A 106 14.97 -7.76 -2.20
C TYR A 106 16.14 -6.80 -1.94
N HIS A 107 17.03 -6.55 -2.93
CA HIS A 107 17.98 -5.45 -2.79
C HIS A 107 17.25 -4.11 -2.96
N HIS A 108 17.53 -3.16 -2.07
CA HIS A 108 17.00 -1.81 -2.16
C HIS A 108 17.65 -1.06 -3.33
N LEU A 109 16.81 -0.60 -4.26
CA LEU A 109 17.21 0.23 -5.40
C LEU A 109 17.14 1.72 -5.03
N VAL A 110 16.09 2.11 -4.30
CA VAL A 110 15.83 3.49 -3.85
C VAL A 110 15.19 3.43 -2.46
N VAL A 111 15.67 4.26 -1.53
CA VAL A 111 15.09 4.40 -0.18
C VAL A 111 14.52 5.82 -0.05
N HIS A 112 13.26 5.93 0.34
CA HIS A 112 12.50 7.17 0.42
C HIS A 112 12.51 7.77 1.83
N GLU A 113 13.71 8.10 2.33
CA GLU A 113 13.89 8.65 3.69
C GLU A 113 13.29 10.05 3.83
N ASP A 114 13.59 10.94 2.90
CA ASP A 114 13.10 12.32 2.88
C ASP A 114 11.88 12.45 1.96
N PRO A 115 10.68 12.76 2.48
CA PRO A 115 9.50 13.01 1.66
C PRO A 115 9.68 14.10 0.61
N ALA A 116 10.59 15.06 0.81
CA ALA A 116 10.85 16.12 -0.16
C ALA A 116 11.56 15.62 -1.43
N GLN A 117 12.18 14.44 -1.38
CA GLN A 117 12.84 13.80 -2.52
C GLN A 117 11.97 12.73 -3.20
N ASP A 118 10.72 12.57 -2.76
CA ASP A 118 9.81 11.61 -3.36
C ASP A 118 9.48 11.96 -4.82
N PRO A 119 9.23 10.95 -5.66
CA PRO A 119 8.81 11.19 -7.03
C PRO A 119 7.49 11.95 -7.05
N VAL A 120 7.47 13.05 -7.80
CA VAL A 120 6.26 13.81 -8.12
C VAL A 120 5.69 13.35 -9.46
N ASP A 121 4.37 13.44 -9.62
CA ASP A 121 3.71 13.29 -10.92
C ASP A 121 3.35 14.68 -11.46
N ASP A 122 4.12 15.15 -12.44
CA ASP A 122 3.94 16.46 -13.08
C ASP A 122 2.57 16.61 -13.75
N ARG A 123 1.83 15.51 -13.96
CA ARG A 123 0.48 15.52 -14.53
C ARG A 123 -0.61 15.73 -13.47
N VAL A 124 -0.29 15.52 -12.19
CA VAL A 124 -1.21 15.73 -11.07
C VAL A 124 -0.98 17.13 -10.50
N VAL A 125 -1.66 18.12 -11.08
CA VAL A 125 -1.78 19.45 -10.48
C VAL A 125 -2.85 19.39 -9.40
N SER A 126 -2.45 19.51 -8.13
CA SER A 126 -3.41 19.65 -7.03
C SER A 126 -4.09 21.02 -7.14
N HIS A 127 -5.37 21.02 -7.51
CA HIS A 127 -6.27 22.17 -7.29
C HIS A 127 -6.84 22.20 -5.86
N LEU A 128 -6.37 21.32 -4.97
CA LEU A 128 -6.91 21.17 -3.62
C LEU A 128 -6.11 22.05 -2.65
N SER A 129 -6.81 22.99 -2.01
CA SER A 129 -6.31 23.78 -0.89
C SER A 129 -6.72 23.11 0.43
N SER A 130 -5.78 22.89 1.34
CA SER A 130 -6.08 22.56 2.75
C SER A 130 -6.50 23.80 3.55
N THR A 131 -6.29 24.99 2.99
CA THR A 131 -6.65 26.29 3.55
C THR A 131 -7.72 26.93 2.69
N ALA A 132 -8.96 26.47 2.84
CA ALA A 132 -10.15 27.24 2.47
C ALA A 132 -10.71 27.91 3.73
N LEU A 133 -9.86 28.68 4.41
CA LEU A 133 -10.27 29.51 5.53
C LEU A 133 -9.60 30.86 5.35
N ASP A 134 -10.40 31.93 5.28
CA ASP A 134 -9.89 33.27 5.54
C ASP A 134 -9.18 33.21 6.91
N ALA A 135 -7.88 33.52 6.91
CA ALA A 135 -6.96 33.43 8.07
C ALA A 135 -6.49 32.02 8.50
N GLY A 136 -6.55 30.99 7.65
CA GLY A 136 -5.88 29.71 7.91
C GLY A 136 -4.35 29.83 7.99
N THR A 137 -3.71 29.09 8.89
CA THR A 137 -2.23 29.03 8.97
C THR A 137 -1.70 27.80 8.23
N ALA A 138 -0.63 27.99 7.44
CA ALA A 138 0.12 26.90 6.84
C ALA A 138 1.28 26.48 7.76
N HIS A 139 1.87 25.30 7.51
CA HIS A 139 3.15 24.92 8.14
C HIS A 139 4.17 26.06 7.95
N PRO A 140 5.04 26.39 8.94
CA PRO A 140 5.90 27.59 8.90
C PRO A 140 6.76 27.75 7.65
N GLU A 141 7.06 26.64 6.99
CA GLU A 141 7.95 26.56 5.82
C GLU A 141 7.20 26.59 4.48
N LEU A 142 5.86 26.55 4.51
CA LEU A 142 5.02 26.59 3.32
C LEU A 142 4.58 28.02 3.03
N LYS A 143 4.83 28.46 1.79
CA LYS A 143 4.44 29.78 1.30
C LYS A 143 2.96 29.73 0.88
N ILE A 144 2.13 30.53 1.55
CA ILE A 144 0.73 30.75 1.13
C ILE A 144 0.76 31.53 -0.18
N VAL A 145 0.01 31.05 -1.18
CA VAL A 145 -0.14 31.69 -2.48
C VAL A 145 -1.58 32.16 -2.62
N GLU A 146 -1.79 33.41 -3.04
CA GLU A 146 -3.15 33.92 -3.27
C GLU A 146 -3.81 33.17 -4.43
N ALA A 147 -5.05 32.75 -4.23
CA ALA A 147 -5.87 32.17 -5.30
C ALA A 147 -6.28 33.28 -6.28
N ARG A 148 -6.11 33.02 -7.58
CA ARG A 148 -6.58 33.89 -8.68
C ARG A 148 -8.00 33.56 -9.11
#